data_AF-A0A2N3JX15-F1
#
_entry.id   AF-A0A2N3JX15-F1
#
_cell.length_a   1.000
_cell.length_b   1.000
_cell.length_c   1.000
_cell.angle_alpha   90.00
_cell.angle_beta   90.00
_cell.angle_gamma   90.00
#
_symmetry.space_group_name_H-M   'P 1'
#
loop_
_entity.id
_entity.type
_entity.pdbx_description
1 polymer ?
#
loop_
_entity_poly.entity_id
_entity_poly.type
_entity_poly.pdbx_seq_one_letter_code
_entity_poly.pdbx_strand_id
1 'polypeptide(L)'
;MNRPTGARASADGLRRTFPARPAGDTAATTWWGRAWVTALTAQSRDPGRLARGADLAARGSVDAVTVTPGLVLAYVHGSRPRPYRARLRVRPLTDDDWARLLDHIADHPAHLAALLDRELPPALAEGPVPLLPGVGDLIPDCTCPDPVRPCKHAAALCHRTARLLDQDPFVLLLLRGRGEDDLIDTLTRLSVTRAAPAPGGDELPDDEAEDPYRPPPLPGVRARDVLAAGPRPPVPPPPPVPDGPAAPPSYPSGHGGPDPLALDQLATQAAARAHALLTTGRDPLAGLGHWADAVRIAAARPGSGLTSAARALYARLARAAGRDVTDLHRAVAAWQLGGEAGLVALEEPWDPPAGPFDRARPTLLAAGHPRLRPERNRLTHPAGDRQLRLGRDGLWYGYISDPGRDDWWPTGTPGLDPVAVFGALPGGGA
;
A
#
# COMPACT_ATOMS: atom_id res chain seq x y z
N MET A 1 4.33 4.67 -7.20
CA MET A 1 5.50 5.55 -6.96
C MET A 1 6.77 4.72 -7.00
N ASN A 2 7.54 4.79 -8.10
CA ASN A 2 8.83 4.11 -8.22
C ASN A 2 9.91 4.99 -7.58
N ARG A 3 10.27 4.75 -6.31
CA ARG A 3 11.50 5.33 -5.75
C ARG A 3 12.69 4.73 -6.52
N PRO A 4 13.70 5.53 -6.91
CA PRO A 4 14.91 4.98 -7.51
C PRO A 4 15.52 3.93 -6.57
N THR A 5 15.65 2.70 -7.08
CA THR A 5 16.02 1.51 -6.32
C THR A 5 17.33 1.73 -5.57
N GLY A 6 17.30 1.67 -4.22
CA GLY A 6 18.50 1.66 -3.37
C GLY A 6 18.86 2.99 -2.66
N ALA A 7 18.10 4.07 -2.84
CA ALA A 7 18.33 5.30 -2.08
C ALA A 7 17.96 5.12 -0.59
N ARG A 8 18.84 5.53 0.33
CA ARG A 8 18.56 5.59 1.78
C ARG A 8 18.28 7.03 2.20
N ALA A 9 17.14 7.27 2.85
CA ALA A 9 16.77 8.57 3.42
C ALA A 9 17.05 8.62 4.93
N SER A 10 17.36 9.80 5.48
CA SER A 10 17.40 10.05 6.92
C SER A 10 16.00 10.18 7.53
N ALA A 11 15.90 10.03 8.85
CA ALA A 11 14.64 10.13 9.59
C ALA A 11 13.97 11.53 9.49
N ASP A 12 14.75 12.58 9.25
CA ASP A 12 14.25 13.95 9.03
C ASP A 12 13.94 14.25 7.54
N GLY A 13 14.17 13.30 6.62
CA GLY A 13 13.96 13.49 5.19
C GLY A 13 14.94 14.45 4.48
N LEU A 14 15.89 15.06 5.20
CA LEU A 14 16.81 16.09 4.69
C LEU A 14 18.17 15.53 4.22
N ARG A 15 18.33 14.20 4.17
CA ARG A 15 19.49 13.53 3.58
C ARG A 15 19.04 12.33 2.77
N ARG A 16 19.53 12.25 1.53
CA ARG A 16 19.37 11.07 0.67
C ARG A 16 20.73 10.60 0.15
N THR A 17 21.03 9.32 0.33
CA THR A 17 22.24 8.69 -0.21
C THR A 17 21.86 7.70 -1.30
N PHE A 18 22.41 7.90 -2.49
CA PHE A 18 22.22 7.08 -3.68
C PHE A 18 23.44 6.19 -3.88
N PRO A 19 23.27 4.90 -4.20
CA PRO A 19 24.40 4.01 -4.41
C PRO A 19 25.25 4.44 -5.63
N ALA A 20 26.51 4.00 -5.63
CA ALA A 20 27.36 4.05 -6.81
C ALA A 20 26.67 3.30 -7.96
N ARG A 21 26.86 3.76 -9.20
CA ARG A 21 26.23 3.13 -10.38
C ARG A 21 27.31 2.52 -11.28
N PRO A 22 27.05 1.34 -11.88
CA PRO A 22 27.97 0.73 -12.84
C PRO A 22 28.26 1.61 -14.05
N ALA A 23 29.38 1.32 -14.71
CA ALA A 23 29.79 1.96 -15.96
C ALA A 23 28.71 1.80 -17.06
N GLY A 24 28.66 2.77 -17.98
CA GLY A 24 27.69 2.81 -19.07
C GLY A 24 26.43 3.63 -18.78
N ASP A 25 26.35 4.32 -17.63
CA ASP A 25 25.33 5.35 -17.45
C ASP A 25 25.59 6.53 -18.39
N THR A 26 24.62 6.81 -19.25
CA THR A 26 24.68 7.80 -20.32
C THR A 26 24.46 9.22 -19.81
N ALA A 27 24.61 10.21 -20.70
CA ALA A 27 24.38 11.63 -20.41
C ALA A 27 22.94 11.94 -19.98
N ALA A 28 22.74 13.12 -19.39
CA ALA A 28 21.42 13.55 -18.95
C ALA A 28 20.43 13.69 -20.12
N THR A 29 19.25 13.11 -19.99
CA THR A 29 18.25 13.02 -21.07
C THR A 29 17.11 14.02 -20.92
N THR A 30 16.85 14.50 -19.71
CA THR A 30 15.80 15.49 -19.45
C THR A 30 16.31 16.92 -19.68
N TRP A 31 15.41 17.86 -19.92
CA TRP A 31 15.80 19.25 -20.13
C TRP A 31 16.39 19.86 -18.86
N TRP A 32 15.89 19.50 -17.67
CA TRP A 32 16.38 19.99 -16.38
C TRP A 32 17.72 19.35 -15.97
N GLY A 33 17.93 18.07 -16.30
CA GLY A 33 19.23 17.41 -16.16
C GLY A 33 20.30 18.08 -17.03
N ARG A 34 19.96 18.46 -18.27
CA ARG A 34 20.85 19.25 -19.15
C ARG A 34 21.11 20.66 -18.62
N ALA A 35 20.09 21.33 -18.09
CA ALA A 35 20.24 22.65 -17.48
C ALA A 35 21.20 22.62 -16.29
N TRP A 36 21.09 21.60 -15.41
CA TRP A 36 22.01 21.39 -14.30
C TRP A 36 23.47 21.21 -14.75
N VAL A 37 23.71 20.40 -15.78
CA VAL A 37 25.06 20.24 -16.36
C VAL A 37 25.56 21.57 -16.90
N THR A 38 24.71 22.29 -17.65
CA THR A 38 25.04 23.59 -18.26
C THR A 38 25.43 24.63 -17.21
N ALA A 39 24.74 24.66 -16.06
CA ALA A 39 25.05 25.55 -14.95
C ALA A 39 26.50 25.42 -14.44
N LEU A 40 27.07 24.21 -14.48
CA LEU A 40 28.48 23.99 -14.14
C LEU A 40 29.41 24.19 -15.33
N THR A 41 29.09 23.60 -16.48
CA THR A 41 30.01 23.53 -17.62
C THR A 41 30.26 24.90 -18.25
N ALA A 42 29.26 25.78 -18.26
CA ALA A 42 29.40 27.15 -18.75
C ALA A 42 30.39 28.00 -17.95
N GLN A 43 30.78 27.58 -16.74
CA GLN A 43 31.81 28.24 -15.94
C GLN A 43 33.24 27.90 -16.40
N SER A 44 33.43 26.82 -17.18
CA SER A 44 34.74 26.37 -17.65
C SER A 44 35.02 26.83 -19.07
N ARG A 45 36.24 27.30 -19.34
CA ARG A 45 36.76 27.58 -20.69
C ARG A 45 37.56 26.41 -21.30
N ASP A 46 37.63 25.28 -20.60
CA ASP A 46 38.38 24.09 -21.00
C ASP A 46 37.41 22.93 -21.31
N PRO A 47 37.01 22.75 -22.58
CA PRO A 47 36.06 21.69 -22.96
C PRO A 47 36.66 20.28 -22.82
N GLY A 48 37.96 20.11 -23.02
CA GLY A 48 38.64 18.81 -22.87
C GLY A 48 38.65 18.33 -21.41
N ARG A 49 38.69 19.25 -20.45
CA ARG A 49 38.50 18.96 -19.02
C ARG A 49 37.09 18.52 -18.68
N LEU A 50 36.08 19.16 -19.27
CA LEU A 50 34.69 18.78 -19.07
C LEU A 50 34.41 17.39 -19.66
N ALA A 51 34.92 17.10 -20.86
CA ALA A 51 34.83 15.78 -21.50
C ALA A 51 35.43 14.68 -20.60
N ARG A 52 36.61 14.91 -20.01
CA ARG A 52 37.21 13.97 -19.04
C ARG A 52 36.34 13.76 -17.78
N GLY A 53 35.60 14.78 -17.36
CA GLY A 53 34.64 14.65 -16.26
C GLY A 53 33.44 13.79 -16.63
N ALA A 54 32.88 13.98 -17.83
CA ALA A 54 31.83 13.13 -18.38
C ALA A 54 32.31 11.66 -18.49
N ASP A 55 33.52 11.44 -19.01
CA ASP A 55 34.11 10.10 -19.11
C ASP A 55 34.27 9.40 -17.75
N LEU A 56 34.68 10.13 -16.71
CA LEU A 56 34.80 9.59 -15.36
C LEU A 56 33.44 9.16 -14.81
N ALA A 57 32.40 9.98 -15.02
CA ALA A 57 31.03 9.62 -14.63
C ALA A 57 30.55 8.37 -15.39
N ALA A 58 30.75 8.33 -16.71
CA ALA A 58 30.35 7.21 -17.57
C ALA A 58 31.07 5.89 -17.21
N ARG A 59 32.30 5.96 -16.70
CA ARG A 59 33.07 4.80 -16.24
C ARG A 59 32.69 4.32 -14.82
N GLY A 60 31.69 4.94 -14.19
CA GLY A 60 31.30 4.59 -12.82
C GLY A 60 32.34 4.99 -11.77
N SER A 61 33.16 6.02 -12.03
CA SER A 61 34.20 6.48 -11.10
C SER A 61 33.67 7.34 -9.95
N VAL A 62 32.35 7.48 -9.80
CA VAL A 62 31.70 8.23 -8.72
C VAL A 62 31.03 7.24 -7.79
N ASP A 63 31.43 7.26 -6.51
CA ASP A 63 30.86 6.42 -5.46
C ASP A 63 29.43 6.85 -5.11
N ALA A 64 28.91 6.34 -3.98
CA ALA A 64 27.62 6.75 -3.46
C ALA A 64 27.53 8.28 -3.31
N VAL A 65 26.44 8.85 -3.84
CA VAL A 65 26.17 10.29 -3.83
C VAL A 65 25.26 10.61 -2.67
N THR A 66 25.67 11.54 -1.81
CA THR A 66 24.83 12.04 -0.72
C THR A 66 24.35 13.45 -1.04
N VAL A 67 23.04 13.66 -0.91
CA VAL A 67 22.35 14.91 -1.16
C VAL A 67 21.73 15.40 0.15
N THR A 68 21.99 16.65 0.48
CA THR A 68 21.38 17.41 1.59
C THR A 68 21.03 18.82 1.10
N PRO A 69 20.24 19.61 1.84
CA PRO A 69 20.03 21.03 1.53
C PRO A 69 21.34 21.75 1.18
N GLY A 70 21.39 22.30 -0.03
CA GLY A 70 22.50 23.06 -0.58
C GLY A 70 23.78 22.30 -0.91
N LEU A 71 23.83 20.98 -0.78
CA LEU A 71 25.05 20.21 -0.96
C LEU A 71 24.83 18.83 -1.60
N VAL A 72 25.60 18.58 -2.66
CA VAL A 72 25.86 17.23 -3.18
C VAL A 72 27.29 16.85 -2.85
N LEU A 73 27.49 15.62 -2.36
CA LEU A 73 28.81 15.11 -1.99
C LEU A 73 29.00 13.67 -2.49
N ALA A 74 30.17 13.39 -3.06
CA ALA A 74 30.60 12.03 -3.37
C ALA A 74 32.13 11.90 -3.33
N TYR A 75 32.60 10.66 -3.26
CA TYR A 75 33.98 10.31 -3.52
C TYR A 75 34.13 9.94 -5.00
N VAL A 76 35.17 10.46 -5.64
CA VAL A 76 35.43 10.27 -7.07
C VAL A 76 36.82 9.68 -7.26
N HIS A 77 36.86 8.50 -7.87
CA HIS A 77 38.10 7.83 -8.24
C HIS A 77 38.80 8.57 -9.37
N GLY A 78 40.13 8.64 -9.27
CA GLY A 78 40.99 9.31 -10.24
C GLY A 78 42.33 8.60 -10.32
N SER A 79 43.40 9.35 -10.54
CA SER A 79 44.75 8.77 -10.69
C SER A 79 45.40 8.30 -9.39
N ARG A 80 44.89 8.73 -8.22
CA ARG A 80 45.44 8.32 -6.92
C ARG A 80 44.64 7.16 -6.33
N PRO A 81 45.27 6.28 -5.52
CA PRO A 81 44.57 5.18 -4.85
C PRO A 81 43.43 5.66 -3.93
N ARG A 82 43.62 6.79 -3.24
CA ARG A 82 42.59 7.40 -2.40
C ARG A 82 41.67 8.29 -3.26
N PRO A 83 40.35 8.07 -3.25
CA PRO A 83 39.41 8.87 -4.04
C PRO A 83 39.33 10.31 -3.53
N TYR A 84 39.03 11.24 -4.43
CA TYR A 84 38.88 12.66 -4.13
C TYR A 84 37.48 12.96 -3.63
N ARG A 85 37.35 13.78 -2.59
CA ARG A 85 36.05 14.24 -2.11
C ARG A 85 35.61 15.42 -2.98
N ALA A 86 34.61 15.19 -3.83
CA ALA A 86 34.00 16.22 -4.68
C ALA A 86 32.68 16.68 -4.07
N ARG A 87 32.38 17.97 -4.21
CA ARG A 87 31.18 18.62 -3.71
C ARG A 87 30.65 19.61 -4.74
N LEU A 88 29.33 19.70 -4.81
CA LEU A 88 28.63 20.76 -5.53
C LEU A 88 27.74 21.47 -4.53
N ARG A 89 27.89 22.80 -4.42
CA ARG A 89 27.07 23.63 -3.55
C ARG A 89 26.13 24.47 -4.38
N VAL A 90 24.90 24.58 -3.92
CA VAL A 90 23.87 25.46 -4.48
C VAL A 90 23.17 26.16 -3.32
N ARG A 91 22.75 27.41 -3.51
CA ARG A 91 22.03 28.14 -2.48
C ARG A 91 20.65 27.48 -2.21
N PRO A 92 20.34 27.08 -0.97
CA PRO A 92 18.98 26.71 -0.59
C PRO A 92 18.04 27.90 -0.75
N LEU A 93 16.78 27.62 -1.07
CA LEU A 93 15.74 28.65 -1.10
C LEU A 93 15.44 29.13 0.31
N THR A 94 15.08 30.40 0.44
CA THR A 94 14.60 30.97 1.72
C THR A 94 13.21 30.44 2.04
N ASP A 95 12.74 30.60 3.27
CA ASP A 95 11.38 30.22 3.64
C ASP A 95 10.33 31.00 2.82
N ASP A 96 10.60 32.28 2.52
CA ASP A 96 9.73 33.12 1.67
C ASP A 96 9.70 32.63 0.22
N ASP A 97 10.84 32.22 -0.33
CA ASP A 97 10.90 31.59 -1.65
C ASP A 97 10.11 30.28 -1.66
N TRP A 98 10.23 29.47 -0.61
CA TRP A 98 9.46 28.24 -0.47
C TRP A 98 7.97 28.50 -0.39
N ALA A 99 7.52 29.53 0.35
CA ALA A 99 6.12 29.91 0.40
C ALA A 99 5.57 30.26 -0.99
N ARG A 100 6.26 31.14 -1.73
CA ARG A 100 5.85 31.53 -3.09
C ARG A 100 5.83 30.36 -4.07
N LEU A 101 6.80 29.45 -3.96
CA LEU A 101 6.85 28.25 -4.79
C LEU A 101 5.69 27.29 -4.47
N LEU A 102 5.41 27.05 -3.19
CA LEU A 102 4.32 26.17 -2.76
C LEU A 102 2.96 26.73 -3.15
N ASP A 103 2.75 28.03 -3.03
CA ASP A 103 1.53 28.69 -3.49
C ASP A 103 1.36 28.53 -5.00
N HIS A 104 2.42 28.79 -5.77
CA HIS A 104 2.38 28.62 -7.23
C HIS A 104 2.07 27.18 -7.66
N ILE A 105 2.61 26.17 -6.97
CA ILE A 105 2.28 24.76 -7.24
C ILE A 105 0.83 24.45 -6.85
N ALA A 106 0.36 24.96 -5.71
CA ALA A 106 -0.98 24.70 -5.21
C ALA A 106 -2.08 25.35 -6.07
N ASP A 107 -1.78 26.48 -6.72
CA ASP A 107 -2.68 27.13 -7.68
C ASP A 107 -2.75 26.37 -9.02
N HIS A 108 -1.81 25.46 -9.29
CA HIS A 108 -1.72 24.70 -10.54
C HIS A 108 -1.63 23.18 -10.26
N PRO A 109 -2.77 22.49 -10.06
CA PRO A 109 -2.79 21.06 -9.71
C PRO A 109 -2.02 20.15 -10.69
N ALA A 110 -1.91 20.56 -11.96
CA ALA A 110 -1.11 19.86 -12.96
C ALA A 110 0.40 19.83 -12.63
N HIS A 111 0.93 20.87 -11.98
CA HIS A 111 2.34 20.90 -11.54
C HIS A 111 2.61 19.86 -10.45
N LEU A 112 1.68 19.71 -9.49
CA LEU A 112 1.79 18.67 -8.47
C LEU A 112 1.71 17.27 -9.10
N ALA A 113 0.76 17.03 -10.00
CA ALA A 113 0.65 15.74 -10.70
C ALA A 113 1.95 15.39 -11.45
N ALA A 114 2.50 16.32 -12.22
CA ALA A 114 3.75 16.13 -12.94
C ALA A 114 4.94 15.82 -12.02
N LEU A 115 5.07 16.52 -10.88
CA LEU A 115 6.11 16.23 -9.89
C LEU A 115 5.98 14.80 -9.34
N LEU A 116 4.76 14.36 -9.02
CA LEU A 116 4.49 12.99 -8.52
C LEU A 116 4.84 11.93 -9.56
N ASP A 117 4.67 12.25 -10.85
CA ASP A 117 5.09 11.45 -12.00
C ASP A 117 6.59 11.56 -12.32
N ARG A 118 7.35 12.27 -11.49
CA ARG A 118 8.81 12.51 -11.60
C ARG A 118 9.21 13.35 -12.80
N GLU A 119 8.35 14.27 -13.20
CA GLU A 119 8.62 15.26 -14.22
C GLU A 119 8.78 16.65 -13.60
N LEU A 120 9.68 17.47 -14.17
CA LEU A 120 9.78 18.89 -13.84
C LEU A 120 9.15 19.72 -14.96
N PRO A 121 7.94 20.30 -14.75
CA PRO A 121 7.32 21.18 -15.74
C PRO A 121 8.22 22.41 -16.00
N PRO A 122 8.45 22.80 -17.27
CA PRO A 122 9.16 24.03 -17.59
C PRO A 122 8.55 25.26 -16.91
N ALA A 123 7.22 25.37 -16.93
CA ALA A 123 6.49 26.46 -16.28
C ALA A 123 6.77 26.56 -14.78
N LEU A 124 6.91 25.42 -14.08
CA LEU A 124 7.26 25.42 -12.67
C LEU A 124 8.70 25.91 -12.42
N ALA A 125 9.63 25.60 -13.32
CA ALA A 125 11.02 26.03 -13.20
C ALA A 125 11.26 27.49 -13.61
N GLU A 126 10.43 28.02 -14.50
CA GLU A 126 10.37 29.42 -14.94
C GLU A 126 9.46 30.28 -14.04
N GLY A 127 8.85 29.68 -13.02
CA GLY A 127 7.94 30.32 -12.10
C GLY A 127 8.60 31.35 -11.16
N PRO A 128 7.92 31.74 -10.07
CA PRO A 128 8.31 32.89 -9.24
C PRO A 128 9.63 32.72 -8.49
N VAL A 129 10.23 31.53 -8.54
CA VAL A 129 11.45 31.16 -7.81
C VAL A 129 12.34 30.30 -8.70
N PRO A 130 13.62 30.68 -8.90
CA PRO A 130 14.53 29.93 -9.76
C PRO A 130 14.94 28.60 -9.13
N LEU A 131 14.28 27.50 -9.55
CA LEU A 131 14.53 26.15 -9.05
C LEU A 131 15.87 25.59 -9.52
N LEU A 132 16.21 25.77 -10.80
CA LEU A 132 17.48 25.32 -11.37
C LEU A 132 18.57 26.38 -11.17
N PRO A 133 19.82 25.99 -10.87
CA PRO A 133 20.91 26.95 -10.77
C PRO A 133 21.24 27.55 -12.14
N GLY A 134 21.53 28.84 -12.18
CA GLY A 134 22.14 29.51 -13.33
C GLY A 134 23.66 29.32 -13.39
N VAL A 135 24.28 29.97 -14.37
CA VAL A 135 25.74 29.98 -14.51
C VAL A 135 26.35 30.72 -13.31
N GLY A 136 27.20 30.02 -12.55
CA GLY A 136 27.85 30.56 -11.36
C GLY A 136 27.16 30.24 -10.03
N ASP A 137 25.89 29.81 -10.06
CA ASP A 137 25.15 29.44 -8.84
C ASP A 137 25.57 28.07 -8.28
N LEU A 138 26.11 27.21 -9.16
CA LEU A 138 26.58 25.88 -8.82
C LEU A 138 28.09 25.90 -8.54
N ILE A 139 28.47 25.90 -7.26
CA ILE A 139 29.85 26.11 -6.81
C ILE A 139 30.56 24.75 -6.61
N PRO A 140 31.57 24.41 -7.43
CA PRO A 140 32.33 23.16 -7.30
C PRO A 140 33.46 23.27 -6.26
N ASP A 141 33.57 22.26 -5.40
CA ASP A 141 34.68 22.09 -4.45
C ASP A 141 35.24 20.66 -4.54
N CYS A 142 36.56 20.51 -4.53
CA CYS A 142 37.19 19.19 -4.62
C CYS A 142 38.56 19.18 -3.94
N THR A 143 38.88 18.07 -3.28
CA THR A 143 40.18 17.85 -2.63
C THR A 143 41.31 17.47 -3.60
N CYS A 144 41.08 17.52 -4.92
CA CYS A 144 42.14 17.26 -5.88
C CYS A 144 43.12 18.45 -5.95
N PRO A 145 44.41 18.22 -6.24
CA PRO A 145 45.41 19.28 -6.32
C PRO A 145 45.27 20.18 -7.56
N ASP A 146 44.21 20.00 -8.35
CA ASP A 146 43.94 20.77 -9.55
C ASP A 146 43.49 22.20 -9.17
N PRO A 147 44.20 23.26 -9.60
CA PRO A 147 43.83 24.63 -9.27
C PRO A 147 42.64 25.15 -10.09
N VAL A 148 42.31 24.53 -11.22
CA VAL A 148 41.25 24.99 -12.11
C VAL A 148 39.88 24.47 -11.65
N ARG A 149 38.86 25.34 -11.70
CA ARG A 149 37.48 25.03 -11.32
C ARG A 149 36.52 25.23 -12.52
N PRO A 150 35.53 24.35 -12.73
CA PRO A 150 35.38 23.03 -12.12
C PRO A 150 36.54 22.08 -12.51
N CYS A 151 37.01 21.26 -11.58
CA CYS A 151 37.92 20.17 -11.90
C CYS A 151 37.15 18.99 -12.53
N LYS A 152 37.84 18.06 -13.19
CA LYS A 152 37.20 16.87 -13.80
C LYS A 152 36.38 16.03 -12.80
N HIS A 153 36.75 15.99 -11.52
CA HIS A 153 36.00 15.23 -10.51
C HIS A 153 34.70 15.93 -10.11
N ALA A 154 34.69 17.25 -10.02
CA ALA A 154 33.47 18.02 -9.78
C ALA A 154 32.53 17.95 -10.99
N ALA A 155 33.09 18.00 -12.21
CA ALA A 155 32.33 17.74 -13.44
C ALA A 155 31.73 16.33 -13.46
N ALA A 156 32.49 15.30 -13.05
CA ALA A 156 31.97 13.94 -12.93
C ALA A 156 30.80 13.83 -11.94
N LEU A 157 30.93 14.45 -10.75
CA LEU A 157 29.82 14.53 -9.79
C LEU A 157 28.61 15.27 -10.37
N CYS A 158 28.82 16.32 -11.17
CA CYS A 158 27.74 17.08 -11.79
C CYS A 158 26.96 16.22 -12.80
N HIS A 159 27.66 15.50 -13.67
CA HIS A 159 27.03 14.55 -14.59
C HIS A 159 26.28 13.44 -13.84
N ARG A 160 26.88 12.88 -12.79
CA ARG A 160 26.22 11.86 -11.96
C ARG A 160 24.96 12.40 -11.30
N THR A 161 24.99 13.64 -10.81
CA THR A 161 23.85 14.29 -10.17
C THR A 161 22.74 14.58 -11.19
N ALA A 162 23.08 15.01 -12.40
CA ALA A 162 22.11 15.23 -13.46
C ALA A 162 21.28 13.96 -13.76
N ARG A 163 21.90 12.78 -13.67
CA ARG A 163 21.19 11.49 -13.82
C ARG A 163 20.29 11.14 -12.65
N LEU A 164 20.62 11.58 -11.44
CA LEU A 164 19.72 11.48 -10.29
C LEU A 164 18.51 12.41 -10.48
N LEU A 165 18.76 13.63 -10.99
CA LEU A 165 17.70 14.59 -11.31
C LEU A 165 16.79 14.09 -12.44
N ASP A 166 17.33 13.46 -13.49
CA ASP A 166 16.55 12.84 -14.57
C ASP A 166 15.55 11.80 -14.04
N GLN A 167 15.92 11.07 -12.99
CA GLN A 167 15.12 9.99 -12.42
C GLN A 167 14.12 10.50 -11.38
N ASP A 168 14.46 11.59 -10.68
CA ASP A 168 13.70 12.08 -9.55
C ASP A 168 13.93 13.59 -9.32
N PRO A 169 13.01 14.47 -9.76
CA PRO A 169 13.13 15.91 -9.57
C PRO A 169 13.03 16.33 -8.09
N PHE A 170 12.55 15.48 -7.18
CA PHE A 170 12.58 15.77 -5.74
C PHE A 170 14.00 15.86 -5.18
N VAL A 171 15.00 15.33 -5.88
CA VAL A 171 16.41 15.57 -5.54
C VAL A 171 16.77 17.05 -5.67
N LEU A 172 16.19 17.77 -6.64
CA LEU A 172 16.35 19.22 -6.77
C LEU A 172 15.68 19.95 -5.61
N LEU A 173 14.45 19.57 -5.26
CA LEU A 173 13.69 20.17 -4.15
C LEU A 173 14.40 19.96 -2.81
N LEU A 174 14.99 18.78 -2.59
CA LEU A 174 15.84 18.50 -1.44
C LEU A 174 17.09 19.39 -1.44
N LEU A 175 17.76 19.55 -2.57
CA LEU A 175 18.90 20.48 -2.70
C LEU A 175 18.50 21.92 -2.41
N ARG A 176 17.26 22.30 -2.73
CA ARG A 176 16.71 23.62 -2.45
C ARG A 176 16.16 23.77 -1.03
N GLY A 177 16.08 22.71 -0.23
CA GLY A 177 15.87 22.78 1.21
C GLY A 177 14.68 22.01 1.78
N ARG A 178 13.85 21.34 0.97
CA ARG A 178 12.67 20.60 1.46
C ARG A 178 12.74 19.12 1.12
N GLY A 179 12.45 18.28 2.10
CA GLY A 179 12.29 16.84 1.91
C GLY A 179 11.02 16.51 1.12
N GLU A 180 11.02 15.35 0.46
CA GLU A 180 9.90 14.90 -0.37
C GLU A 180 8.61 14.73 0.43
N ASP A 181 8.67 14.02 1.57
CA ASP A 181 7.49 13.68 2.36
C ASP A 181 6.83 14.96 2.93
N ASP A 182 7.61 15.87 3.52
CA ASP A 182 7.13 17.16 4.04
C ASP A 182 6.51 18.05 2.95
N LEU A 183 7.10 18.04 1.75
CA LEU A 183 6.61 18.82 0.62
C LEU A 183 5.28 18.26 0.08
N ILE A 184 5.16 16.95 -0.06
CA ILE A 184 3.92 16.29 -0.49
C ILE A 184 2.81 16.54 0.53
N ASP A 185 3.10 16.38 1.83
CA ASP A 185 2.12 16.61 2.89
C ASP A 185 1.65 18.07 2.90
N THR A 186 2.57 19.02 2.74
CA THR A 186 2.25 20.44 2.72
C THR A 186 1.41 20.83 1.50
N LEU A 187 1.78 20.38 0.30
CA LEU A 187 1.02 20.64 -0.92
C LEU A 187 -0.37 19.98 -0.89
N THR A 188 -0.48 18.78 -0.33
CA THR A 188 -1.78 18.11 -0.15
C THR A 188 -2.70 18.93 0.76
N ARG A 189 -2.20 19.44 1.90
CA ARG A 189 -2.99 20.32 2.78
C ARG A 189 -3.42 21.60 2.07
N LEU A 190 -2.50 22.27 1.38
CA LEU A 190 -2.77 23.51 0.65
C LEU A 190 -3.81 23.32 -0.47
N SER A 191 -3.76 22.18 -1.17
CA SER A 191 -4.69 21.85 -2.25
C SER A 191 -6.09 21.58 -1.71
N VAL A 192 -6.21 20.89 -0.56
CA VAL A 192 -7.50 20.67 0.13
C VAL A 192 -8.12 21.99 0.61
N THR A 193 -7.33 22.90 1.18
CA THR A 193 -7.84 24.22 1.60
C THR A 193 -8.33 25.07 0.44
N ARG A 194 -7.68 24.99 -0.73
CA ARG A 194 -8.08 25.73 -1.94
C ARG A 194 -9.27 25.09 -2.67
N ALA A 195 -9.44 23.77 -2.56
CA ALA A 195 -10.59 23.06 -3.11
C ALA A 195 -11.87 23.22 -2.26
N ALA A 196 -11.76 23.73 -1.03
CA ALA A 196 -12.91 24.05 -0.20
C ALA A 196 -13.64 25.28 -0.77
N PRO A 197 -14.96 25.21 -1.02
CA PRO A 197 -15.70 26.35 -1.56
C PRO A 197 -15.68 27.52 -0.57
N ALA A 198 -15.27 28.70 -1.03
CA ALA A 198 -15.42 29.94 -0.27
C ALA A 198 -16.92 30.20 -0.02
N PRO A 199 -17.35 30.48 1.22
CA PRO A 199 -18.72 30.84 1.50
C PRO A 199 -18.95 32.32 1.10
N GLY A 200 -19.49 32.50 -0.11
CA GLY A 200 -20.06 33.77 -0.59
C GLY A 200 -19.08 34.65 -1.37
N GLY A 201 -19.57 35.24 -2.47
CA GLY A 201 -18.94 36.39 -3.12
C GLY A 201 -18.80 36.24 -4.63
N ASP A 202 -19.73 36.90 -5.33
CA ASP A 202 -19.70 37.22 -6.74
C ASP A 202 -18.50 38.10 -7.14
N GLU A 203 -18.21 38.09 -8.45
CA GLU A 203 -17.46 39.11 -9.22
C GLU A 203 -16.04 39.48 -8.76
N LEU A 204 -15.02 38.97 -9.47
CA LEU A 204 -13.72 39.64 -9.58
C LEU A 204 -13.69 40.47 -10.87
N PRO A 205 -13.19 41.72 -10.84
CA PRO A 205 -13.06 42.56 -12.02
C PRO A 205 -12.09 41.97 -13.05
N ASP A 206 -12.42 42.12 -14.33
CA ASP A 206 -11.52 41.91 -15.45
C ASP A 206 -10.38 42.94 -15.41
N ASP A 207 -9.27 42.60 -14.74
CA ASP A 207 -7.98 43.25 -15.00
C ASP A 207 -7.06 42.21 -15.68
N GLU A 208 -6.99 42.35 -17.01
CA GLU A 208 -6.27 41.49 -17.93
C GLU A 208 -4.76 41.74 -17.85
N ALA A 209 -4.04 40.86 -17.15
CA ALA A 209 -2.71 40.47 -17.61
C ALA A 209 -2.89 39.20 -18.45
N GLU A 210 -2.70 39.29 -19.76
CA GLU A 210 -2.71 38.15 -20.68
C GLU A 210 -1.66 37.13 -20.22
N ASP A 211 -2.11 36.09 -19.51
CA ASP A 211 -1.31 34.89 -19.26
C ASP A 211 -1.36 34.01 -20.54
N PRO A 212 -0.25 33.90 -21.30
CA PRO A 212 -0.20 33.13 -22.54
C PRO A 212 -0.37 31.62 -22.34
N TYR A 213 -0.45 31.15 -21.08
CA TYR A 213 -0.67 29.75 -20.73
C TYR A 213 -2.05 29.46 -20.11
N ARG A 214 -2.94 30.45 -20.00
CA ARG A 214 -4.34 30.21 -19.63
C ARG A 214 -4.96 29.31 -20.70
N PRO A 215 -5.34 28.04 -20.39
CA PRO A 215 -6.09 27.25 -21.35
C PRO A 215 -7.35 28.04 -21.71
N PRO A 216 -7.73 28.11 -22.99
CA PRO A 216 -8.91 28.87 -23.39
C PRO A 216 -10.07 28.42 -22.51
N PRO A 217 -10.87 29.35 -21.96
CA PRO A 217 -12.03 28.97 -21.16
C PRO A 217 -12.84 28.00 -22.00
N LEU A 218 -12.90 26.74 -21.57
CA LEU A 218 -13.72 25.76 -22.23
C LEU A 218 -15.15 26.31 -22.15
N PRO A 219 -15.86 26.48 -23.27
CA PRO A 219 -17.25 26.93 -23.24
C PRO A 219 -18.04 25.86 -22.50
N GLY A 220 -18.26 26.10 -21.21
CA GLY A 220 -18.84 25.15 -20.27
C GLY A 220 -19.98 25.82 -19.55
N VAL A 221 -21.14 25.16 -19.52
CA VAL A 221 -22.25 25.55 -18.67
C VAL A 221 -22.00 24.97 -17.29
N ARG A 222 -22.28 25.72 -16.22
CA ARG A 222 -22.13 25.16 -14.86
C ARG A 222 -23.07 23.97 -14.74
N ALA A 223 -22.60 22.86 -14.16
CA ALA A 223 -23.43 21.66 -13.97
C ALA A 223 -24.75 21.96 -13.25
N ARG A 224 -24.75 22.92 -12.33
CA ARG A 224 -25.94 23.39 -11.62
C ARG A 224 -26.99 24.00 -12.57
N ASP A 225 -26.55 24.74 -13.59
CA ASP A 225 -27.42 25.44 -14.53
C ASP A 225 -28.02 24.43 -15.53
N VAL A 226 -27.22 23.44 -15.96
CA VAL A 226 -27.70 22.29 -16.75
C VAL A 226 -28.71 21.45 -15.98
N LEU A 227 -28.45 21.19 -14.68
CA LEU A 227 -29.34 20.41 -13.82
C LEU A 227 -30.62 21.15 -13.42
N ALA A 228 -30.63 22.49 -13.53
CA ALA A 228 -31.78 23.36 -13.29
C ALA A 228 -32.63 23.60 -14.56
N ALA A 229 -32.01 23.53 -15.75
CA ALA A 229 -32.66 23.75 -17.03
C ALA A 229 -33.42 22.50 -17.52
N GLY A 230 -34.68 22.38 -17.14
CA GLY A 230 -35.66 21.53 -17.82
C GLY A 230 -35.85 20.10 -17.27
N PRO A 231 -36.84 19.37 -17.81
CA PRO A 231 -37.17 18.02 -17.35
C PRO A 231 -36.01 17.06 -17.64
N ARG A 232 -35.54 16.39 -16.58
CA ARG A 232 -34.44 15.42 -16.69
C ARG A 232 -34.91 14.19 -17.46
N PRO A 233 -34.08 13.62 -18.36
CA PRO A 233 -34.38 12.31 -18.91
C PRO A 233 -34.56 11.30 -17.77
N PRO A 234 -35.50 10.34 -17.91
CA PRO A 234 -35.69 9.32 -16.90
C PRO A 234 -34.39 8.53 -16.71
N VAL A 235 -34.08 8.19 -15.46
CA VAL A 235 -32.91 7.36 -15.14
C VAL A 235 -33.05 6.04 -15.90
N PRO A 236 -32.02 5.61 -16.66
CA PRO A 236 -32.06 4.32 -17.33
C PRO A 236 -32.31 3.22 -16.29
N PRO A 237 -33.03 2.14 -16.65
CA PRO A 237 -33.24 1.04 -15.73
C PRO A 237 -31.87 0.49 -15.27
N PRO A 238 -31.76 0.04 -14.00
CA PRO A 238 -30.53 -0.54 -13.51
C PRO A 238 -30.14 -1.75 -14.38
N PRO A 239 -28.83 -2.00 -14.58
CA PRO A 239 -28.39 -3.19 -15.29
C PRO A 239 -28.87 -4.46 -14.57
N PRO A 240 -29.06 -5.57 -15.29
CA PRO A 240 -29.44 -6.84 -14.67
C PRO A 240 -28.37 -7.28 -13.67
N VAL A 241 -28.82 -7.93 -12.59
CA VAL A 241 -27.91 -8.50 -11.58
C VAL A 241 -27.14 -9.66 -12.23
N PRO A 242 -25.81 -9.71 -12.12
CA PRO A 242 -25.02 -10.82 -12.64
C PRO A 242 -25.42 -12.16 -12.00
N ASP A 243 -25.32 -13.27 -12.74
CA ASP A 243 -25.64 -14.62 -12.25
C ASP A 243 -24.74 -15.08 -11.09
N GLY A 244 -23.53 -14.48 -10.97
CA GLY A 244 -22.58 -14.80 -9.93
C GLY A 244 -21.57 -13.68 -9.67
N PRO A 245 -20.72 -13.84 -8.64
CA PRO A 245 -19.66 -12.89 -8.34
C PRO A 245 -18.64 -12.80 -9.47
N ALA A 246 -18.14 -11.59 -9.71
CA ALA A 246 -17.11 -11.36 -10.72
C ALA A 246 -15.78 -12.04 -10.34
N ALA A 247 -15.11 -12.64 -11.32
CA ALA A 247 -13.75 -13.12 -11.14
C ALA A 247 -12.77 -11.95 -11.10
N PRO A 248 -11.81 -11.92 -10.17
CA PRO A 248 -10.79 -10.88 -10.14
C PRO A 248 -9.85 -10.99 -11.35
N PRO A 249 -9.22 -9.87 -11.78
CA PRO A 249 -8.16 -9.91 -12.78
C PRO A 249 -6.90 -10.60 -12.23
N SER A 250 -6.01 -11.04 -13.12
CA SER A 250 -4.71 -11.55 -12.72
C SER A 250 -3.82 -10.42 -12.19
N TYR A 251 -3.22 -10.62 -11.02
CA TYR A 251 -2.34 -9.64 -10.39
C TYR A 251 -0.86 -9.96 -10.69
N PRO A 252 -0.07 -9.00 -11.22
CA PRO A 252 1.34 -9.25 -11.51
C PRO A 252 2.17 -9.34 -10.22
N SER A 253 3.13 -10.27 -10.19
CA SER A 253 4.10 -10.39 -9.09
C SER A 253 5.13 -9.26 -9.15
N GLY A 254 5.10 -8.32 -8.19
CA GLY A 254 6.06 -7.23 -8.05
C GLY A 254 7.01 -7.41 -6.85
N HIS A 255 8.27 -6.98 -6.97
CA HIS A 255 9.19 -7.00 -5.83
C HIS A 255 8.76 -5.96 -4.79
N GLY A 256 8.49 -6.39 -3.56
CA GLY A 256 8.00 -5.53 -2.47
C GLY A 256 6.49 -5.22 -2.51
N GLY A 257 5.74 -5.82 -3.44
CA GLY A 257 4.28 -5.74 -3.46
C GLY A 257 3.60 -6.78 -2.56
N PRO A 258 2.30 -6.63 -2.26
CA PRO A 258 1.52 -7.67 -1.58
C PRO A 258 1.50 -8.96 -2.41
N ASP A 259 1.44 -10.11 -1.73
CA ASP A 259 1.34 -11.42 -2.37
C ASP A 259 0.15 -11.46 -3.36
N PRO A 260 0.37 -11.70 -4.67
CA PRO A 260 -0.69 -11.72 -5.67
C PRO A 260 -1.83 -12.69 -5.32
N LEU A 261 -1.51 -13.83 -4.70
CA LEU A 261 -2.52 -14.80 -4.28
C LEU A 261 -3.34 -14.31 -3.08
N ALA A 262 -2.76 -13.48 -2.20
CA ALA A 262 -3.52 -12.82 -1.14
C ALA A 262 -4.46 -11.74 -1.71
N LEU A 263 -4.00 -11.00 -2.72
CA LEU A 263 -4.81 -9.97 -3.38
C LEU A 263 -5.97 -10.58 -4.17
N ASP A 264 -5.70 -11.66 -4.91
CA ASP A 264 -6.71 -12.47 -5.62
C ASP A 264 -7.82 -12.95 -4.69
N GLN A 265 -7.45 -13.50 -3.53
CA GLN A 265 -8.42 -13.95 -2.55
C GLN A 265 -9.26 -12.80 -1.98
N LEU A 266 -8.64 -11.67 -1.62
CA LEU A 266 -9.36 -10.51 -1.10
C LEU A 266 -10.35 -9.97 -2.14
N ALA A 267 -9.94 -9.89 -3.39
CA ALA A 267 -10.79 -9.45 -4.49
C ALA A 267 -11.95 -10.42 -4.75
N THR A 268 -11.68 -11.74 -4.70
CA THR A 268 -12.72 -12.77 -4.80
C THR A 268 -13.76 -12.64 -3.68
N GLN A 269 -13.31 -12.43 -2.44
CA GLN A 269 -14.22 -12.23 -1.30
C GLN A 269 -15.04 -10.95 -1.43
N ALA A 270 -14.42 -9.85 -1.90
CA ALA A 270 -15.11 -8.60 -2.13
C ALA A 270 -16.20 -8.75 -3.21
N ALA A 271 -15.90 -9.46 -4.30
CA ALA A 271 -16.87 -9.76 -5.36
C ALA A 271 -18.04 -10.62 -4.84
N ALA A 272 -17.76 -11.64 -4.03
CA ALA A 272 -18.79 -12.46 -3.38
C ALA A 272 -19.70 -11.64 -2.46
N ARG A 273 -19.12 -10.76 -1.63
CA ARG A 273 -19.90 -9.86 -0.74
C ARG A 273 -20.75 -8.88 -1.55
N ALA A 274 -20.20 -8.28 -2.59
CA ALA A 274 -20.93 -7.35 -3.45
C ALA A 274 -22.10 -8.04 -4.16
N HIS A 275 -21.90 -9.26 -4.65
CA HIS A 275 -22.96 -10.05 -5.27
C HIS A 275 -24.07 -10.43 -4.27
N ALA A 276 -23.71 -10.85 -3.05
CA ALA A 276 -24.66 -11.12 -1.98
C ALA A 276 -25.49 -9.87 -1.60
N LEU A 277 -24.83 -8.71 -1.51
CA LEU A 277 -25.49 -7.42 -1.27
C LEU A 277 -26.48 -7.07 -2.38
N LEU A 278 -26.09 -7.24 -3.64
CA LEU A 278 -26.95 -6.95 -4.80
C LEU A 278 -28.15 -7.88 -4.89
N THR A 279 -27.99 -9.17 -4.56
CA THR A 279 -29.05 -10.18 -4.72
C THR A 279 -29.99 -10.27 -3.53
N THR A 280 -29.48 -10.07 -2.30
CA THR A 280 -30.26 -10.28 -1.07
C THR A 280 -30.57 -8.99 -0.31
N GLY A 281 -29.89 -7.89 -0.64
CA GLY A 281 -29.95 -6.64 0.14
C GLY A 281 -29.30 -6.75 1.52
N ARG A 282 -28.60 -7.85 1.82
CA ARG A 282 -27.97 -8.12 3.12
C ARG A 282 -26.49 -8.32 2.95
N ASP A 283 -25.75 -7.74 3.88
CA ASP A 283 -24.31 -7.93 3.97
C ASP A 283 -24.02 -9.21 4.75
N PRO A 284 -23.41 -10.25 4.14
CA PRO A 284 -23.07 -11.48 4.84
C PRO A 284 -22.00 -11.28 5.92
N LEU A 285 -21.32 -10.12 5.95
CA LEU A 285 -20.32 -9.80 6.95
C LEU A 285 -20.84 -8.85 8.04
N ALA A 286 -22.04 -8.28 7.89
CA ALA A 286 -22.58 -7.37 8.88
C ALA A 286 -22.87 -8.12 10.19
N GLY A 287 -22.32 -7.62 11.29
CA GLY A 287 -22.48 -8.21 12.62
C GLY A 287 -21.39 -9.22 13.01
N LEU A 288 -20.51 -9.61 12.08
CA LEU A 288 -19.36 -10.45 12.44
C LEU A 288 -18.38 -9.68 13.32
N GLY A 289 -18.06 -10.24 14.48
CA GLY A 289 -16.99 -9.73 15.34
C GLY A 289 -15.61 -9.96 14.70
N HIS A 290 -14.59 -9.23 15.19
CA HIS A 290 -13.22 -9.34 14.69
C HIS A 290 -12.69 -10.79 14.67
N TRP A 291 -13.06 -11.59 15.67
CA TRP A 291 -12.65 -12.98 15.74
C TRP A 291 -13.30 -13.84 14.65
N ALA A 292 -14.62 -13.77 14.50
CA ALA A 292 -15.35 -14.52 13.49
C ALA A 292 -14.89 -14.14 12.07
N ASP A 293 -14.59 -12.85 11.84
CA ASP A 293 -14.05 -12.39 10.57
C ASP A 293 -12.63 -12.94 10.29
N ALA A 294 -11.77 -12.99 11.31
CA ALA A 294 -10.45 -13.60 11.19
C ALA A 294 -10.53 -15.10 10.84
N VAL A 295 -11.46 -15.83 11.47
CA VAL A 295 -11.74 -17.24 11.18
C VAL A 295 -12.24 -17.42 9.74
N ARG A 296 -13.20 -16.58 9.31
CA ARG A 296 -13.72 -16.57 7.93
C ARG A 296 -12.61 -16.35 6.90
N ILE A 297 -11.72 -15.38 7.14
CA ILE A 297 -10.58 -15.10 6.25
C ILE A 297 -9.63 -16.30 6.16
N ALA A 298 -9.33 -16.91 7.31
CA ALA A 298 -8.46 -18.09 7.38
C ALA A 298 -9.08 -19.30 6.66
N ALA A 299 -10.38 -19.53 6.85
CA ALA A 299 -11.13 -20.62 6.23
C ALA A 299 -11.18 -20.52 4.70
N ALA A 300 -11.20 -19.32 4.15
CA ALA A 300 -11.28 -19.12 2.69
C ALA A 300 -9.99 -19.49 1.92
N ARG A 301 -8.90 -19.91 2.59
CA ARG A 301 -7.68 -20.42 1.92
C ARG A 301 -7.62 -21.95 1.97
N PRO A 302 -7.79 -22.65 0.83
CA PRO A 302 -7.41 -24.05 0.72
C PRO A 302 -5.92 -24.21 1.03
N GLY A 303 -5.55 -25.17 1.90
CA GLY A 303 -4.15 -25.48 2.24
C GLY A 303 -3.61 -24.86 3.54
N SER A 304 -4.48 -24.61 4.51
CA SER A 304 -4.14 -24.14 5.87
C SER A 304 -2.88 -24.81 6.44
N GLY A 305 -1.81 -24.04 6.63
CA GLY A 305 -0.58 -24.51 7.29
C GLY A 305 0.45 -25.21 6.38
N LEU A 306 0.12 -25.52 5.13
CA LEU A 306 1.02 -26.28 4.24
C LEU A 306 2.17 -25.40 3.71
N THR A 307 1.92 -24.12 3.45
CA THR A 307 2.93 -23.15 2.97
C THR A 307 3.43 -22.24 4.08
N SER A 308 4.65 -21.70 3.92
CA SER A 308 5.21 -20.67 4.81
C SER A 308 4.32 -19.43 4.86
N ALA A 309 3.74 -19.04 3.72
CA ALA A 309 2.80 -17.94 3.61
C ALA A 309 1.49 -18.18 4.40
N ALA A 310 0.92 -19.39 4.30
CA ALA A 310 -0.28 -19.74 5.07
C ALA A 310 -0.02 -19.72 6.58
N ARG A 311 1.13 -20.24 7.04
CA ARG A 311 1.52 -20.19 8.46
C ARG A 311 1.70 -18.76 8.97
N ALA A 312 2.34 -17.90 8.16
CA ALA A 312 2.52 -16.49 8.51
C ALA A 312 1.18 -15.74 8.61
N LEU A 313 0.20 -16.08 7.76
CA LEU A 313 -1.15 -15.51 7.81
C LEU A 313 -1.88 -15.94 9.08
N TYR A 314 -1.92 -17.25 9.39
CA TYR A 314 -2.56 -17.78 10.59
C TYR A 314 -1.99 -17.13 11.86
N ALA A 315 -0.66 -17.05 11.97
CA ALA A 315 0.00 -16.39 13.09
C ALA A 315 -0.33 -14.90 13.19
N ARG A 316 -0.64 -14.23 12.09
CA ARG A 316 -1.04 -12.81 12.08
C ARG A 316 -2.49 -12.63 12.50
N LEU A 317 -3.40 -13.44 11.97
CA LEU A 317 -4.82 -13.41 12.29
C LEU A 317 -5.07 -13.77 13.76
N ALA A 318 -4.46 -14.85 14.25
CA ALA A 318 -4.56 -15.25 15.65
C ALA A 318 -4.09 -14.13 16.59
N ARG A 319 -2.90 -13.55 16.32
CA ARG A 319 -2.36 -12.42 17.11
C ARG A 319 -3.28 -11.20 17.06
N ALA A 320 -3.79 -10.84 15.88
CA ALA A 320 -4.69 -9.69 15.72
C ALA A 320 -6.01 -9.87 16.48
N ALA A 321 -6.48 -11.11 16.62
CA ALA A 321 -7.66 -11.46 17.38
C ALA A 321 -7.38 -11.75 18.88
N GLY A 322 -6.13 -11.66 19.33
CA GLY A 322 -5.75 -11.99 20.72
C GLY A 322 -5.93 -13.46 21.08
N ARG A 323 -5.77 -14.37 20.10
CA ARG A 323 -5.91 -15.82 20.23
C ARG A 323 -4.62 -16.54 19.85
N ASP A 324 -4.53 -17.81 20.21
CA ASP A 324 -3.44 -18.65 19.74
C ASP A 324 -3.73 -19.26 18.35
N VAL A 325 -2.71 -19.85 17.73
CA VAL A 325 -2.82 -20.42 16.38
C VAL A 325 -3.64 -21.71 16.38
N THR A 326 -3.63 -22.47 17.48
CA THR A 326 -4.37 -23.72 17.64
C THR A 326 -5.87 -23.46 17.74
N ASP A 327 -6.26 -22.44 18.50
CA ASP A 327 -7.62 -21.90 18.59
C ASP A 327 -8.13 -21.54 17.19
N LEU A 328 -7.30 -20.82 16.40
CA LEU A 328 -7.66 -20.45 15.04
C LEU A 328 -7.84 -21.68 14.14
N HIS A 329 -6.98 -22.70 14.26
CA HIS A 329 -7.17 -23.94 13.50
C HIS A 329 -8.47 -24.66 13.87
N ARG A 330 -8.80 -24.73 15.17
CA ARG A 330 -10.02 -25.36 15.67
C ARG A 330 -11.28 -24.59 15.23
N ALA A 331 -11.23 -23.26 15.32
CA ALA A 331 -12.29 -22.37 14.86
C ALA A 331 -12.49 -22.43 13.34
N VAL A 332 -11.42 -22.50 12.56
CA VAL A 332 -11.51 -22.70 11.10
C VAL A 332 -12.14 -24.05 10.78
N ALA A 333 -11.76 -25.12 11.47
CA ALA A 333 -12.39 -26.43 11.27
C ALA A 333 -13.90 -26.40 11.58
N ALA A 334 -14.31 -25.71 12.65
CA ALA A 334 -15.73 -25.52 12.98
C ALA A 334 -16.46 -24.68 11.91
N TRP A 335 -15.82 -23.61 11.43
CA TRP A 335 -16.37 -22.75 10.38
C TRP A 335 -16.55 -23.50 9.06
N GLN A 336 -15.64 -24.40 8.69
CA GLN A 336 -15.78 -25.20 7.47
C GLN A 336 -16.97 -26.18 7.54
N LEU A 337 -17.35 -26.62 8.73
CA LEU A 337 -18.47 -27.55 8.91
C LEU A 337 -19.84 -26.86 8.94
N GLY A 338 -19.93 -25.68 9.54
CA GLY A 338 -21.23 -25.01 9.76
C GLY A 338 -21.22 -23.49 9.66
N GLY A 339 -20.18 -22.90 9.07
CA GLY A 339 -20.00 -21.46 9.01
C GLY A 339 -19.98 -20.82 10.40
N GLU A 340 -20.67 -19.70 10.55
CA GLU A 340 -20.81 -19.00 11.82
C GLU A 340 -21.50 -19.87 12.89
N ALA A 341 -22.53 -20.64 12.52
CA ALA A 341 -23.23 -21.52 13.46
C ALA A 341 -22.30 -22.61 14.03
N GLY A 342 -21.40 -23.15 13.20
CA GLY A 342 -20.36 -24.08 13.64
C GLY A 342 -19.36 -23.44 14.62
N LEU A 343 -18.93 -22.20 14.35
CA LEU A 343 -18.06 -21.46 15.27
C LEU A 343 -18.76 -21.19 16.61
N VAL A 344 -20.02 -20.77 16.60
CA VAL A 344 -20.82 -20.57 17.82
C VAL A 344 -20.98 -21.88 18.58
N ALA A 345 -21.22 -23.01 17.91
CA ALA A 345 -21.30 -24.33 18.54
C ALA A 345 -19.97 -24.76 19.20
N LEU A 346 -18.83 -24.32 18.66
CA LEU A 346 -17.51 -24.55 19.25
C LEU A 346 -17.31 -23.73 20.55
N GLU A 347 -17.73 -22.47 20.58
CA GLU A 347 -17.30 -21.53 21.62
C GLU A 347 -18.36 -21.25 22.70
N GLU A 348 -19.64 -21.24 22.32
CA GLU A 348 -20.71 -20.75 23.18
C GLU A 348 -21.62 -21.88 23.70
N PRO A 349 -21.38 -22.35 24.94
CA PRO A 349 -22.33 -23.25 25.61
C PRO A 349 -23.59 -22.49 26.01
N TRP A 350 -24.76 -23.00 25.62
CA TRP A 350 -26.07 -22.39 25.86
C TRP A 350 -27.07 -23.43 26.35
N ASP A 351 -28.14 -23.00 27.01
CA ASP A 351 -29.18 -23.90 27.54
C ASP A 351 -30.34 -24.01 26.54
N PRO A 352 -30.48 -25.15 25.84
CA PRO A 352 -31.56 -25.35 24.88
C PRO A 352 -32.92 -25.44 25.56
N PRO A 353 -33.98 -24.88 24.95
CA PRO A 353 -35.33 -25.11 25.43
C PRO A 353 -35.68 -26.60 25.33
N ALA A 354 -36.70 -27.02 26.07
CA ALA A 354 -37.15 -28.39 26.05
C ALA A 354 -37.49 -28.83 24.61
N GLY A 355 -36.99 -29.99 24.17
CA GLY A 355 -37.25 -30.46 22.80
C GLY A 355 -36.14 -31.32 22.18
N PRO A 356 -35.50 -30.90 21.07
CA PRO A 356 -34.54 -31.73 20.34
C PRO A 356 -33.40 -32.28 21.21
N PHE A 357 -32.89 -31.47 22.15
CA PHE A 357 -31.83 -31.87 23.07
C PHE A 357 -32.28 -32.99 24.03
N ASP A 358 -33.44 -32.85 24.65
CA ASP A 358 -33.96 -33.84 25.61
C ASP A 358 -34.27 -35.18 24.93
N ARG A 359 -34.75 -35.13 23.68
CA ARG A 359 -35.06 -36.32 22.89
C ARG A 359 -33.80 -37.07 22.43
N ALA A 360 -32.66 -36.38 22.30
CA ALA A 360 -31.45 -37.00 21.76
C ALA A 360 -30.92 -38.15 22.64
N ARG A 361 -30.94 -37.99 23.97
CA ARG A 361 -30.40 -39.01 24.90
C ARG A 361 -31.18 -40.34 24.85
N PRO A 362 -32.52 -40.37 24.98
CA PRO A 362 -33.29 -41.59 24.77
C PRO A 362 -33.06 -42.23 23.39
N THR A 363 -32.99 -41.43 22.33
CA THR A 363 -32.76 -41.96 20.97
C THR A 363 -31.38 -42.59 20.82
N LEU A 364 -30.32 -41.95 21.36
CA LEU A 364 -28.96 -42.51 21.37
C LEU A 364 -28.90 -43.82 22.16
N LEU A 365 -29.59 -43.91 23.30
CA LEU A 365 -29.68 -45.14 24.09
C LEU A 365 -30.42 -46.25 23.35
N ALA A 366 -31.53 -45.94 22.69
CA ALA A 366 -32.28 -46.90 21.89
C ALA A 366 -31.47 -47.41 20.69
N ALA A 367 -30.56 -46.60 20.15
CA ALA A 367 -29.61 -46.98 19.11
C ALA A 367 -28.40 -47.77 19.61
N GLY A 368 -28.32 -48.08 20.91
CA GLY A 368 -27.24 -48.89 21.49
C GLY A 368 -25.98 -48.10 21.90
N HIS A 369 -26.01 -46.77 21.86
CA HIS A 369 -24.91 -45.95 22.39
C HIS A 369 -24.97 -45.86 23.93
N PRO A 370 -23.83 -45.63 24.60
CA PRO A 370 -23.81 -45.50 26.06
C PRO A 370 -24.57 -44.27 26.54
N ARG A 371 -24.75 -44.16 27.86
CA ARG A 371 -25.37 -42.98 28.48
C ARG A 371 -24.43 -41.78 28.40
N LEU A 372 -24.60 -40.93 27.38
CA LEU A 372 -23.89 -39.66 27.29
C LEU A 372 -24.27 -38.72 28.44
N ARG A 373 -23.27 -38.03 28.99
CA ARG A 373 -23.42 -37.03 30.07
C ARG A 373 -23.86 -35.69 29.48
N PRO A 374 -25.04 -35.15 29.86
CA PRO A 374 -25.49 -33.85 29.41
C PRO A 374 -24.84 -32.72 30.20
N GLU A 375 -24.51 -31.63 29.51
CA GLU A 375 -24.09 -30.35 30.09
C GLU A 375 -24.46 -29.22 29.12
N ARG A 376 -25.45 -28.38 29.50
CA ARG A 376 -26.03 -27.35 28.62
C ARG A 376 -26.44 -27.95 27.26
N ASN A 377 -25.94 -27.42 26.14
CA ASN A 377 -26.14 -27.95 24.79
C ASN A 377 -25.19 -29.08 24.38
N ARG A 378 -24.47 -29.71 25.31
CA ARG A 378 -23.42 -30.70 25.02
C ARG A 378 -23.78 -32.08 25.58
N LEU A 379 -23.51 -33.13 24.79
CA LEU A 379 -23.63 -34.53 25.20
C LEU A 379 -22.25 -35.19 25.08
N THR A 380 -21.63 -35.53 26.21
CA THR A 380 -20.26 -36.09 26.24
C THR A 380 -20.31 -37.60 26.47
N HIS A 381 -19.55 -38.35 25.68
CA HIS A 381 -19.35 -39.79 25.87
C HIS A 381 -18.63 -40.07 27.21
N PRO A 382 -18.95 -41.16 27.95
CA PRO A 382 -18.36 -41.42 29.26
C PRO A 382 -16.83 -41.53 29.28
N ALA A 383 -16.20 -41.96 28.18
CA ALA A 383 -14.74 -42.00 28.07
C ALA A 383 -14.10 -40.62 27.85
N GLY A 384 -14.90 -39.57 27.61
CA GLY A 384 -14.41 -38.20 27.45
C GLY A 384 -13.72 -37.93 26.10
N ASP A 385 -13.88 -38.83 25.13
CA ASP A 385 -13.21 -38.82 23.82
C ASP A 385 -14.09 -38.26 22.69
N ARG A 386 -15.43 -38.28 22.88
CA ARG A 386 -16.42 -37.88 21.87
C ARG A 386 -17.51 -37.01 22.49
N GLN A 387 -17.97 -36.01 21.75
CA GLN A 387 -19.02 -35.10 22.19
C GLN A 387 -19.91 -34.66 21.02
N LEU A 388 -21.21 -34.57 21.28
CA LEU A 388 -22.14 -33.85 20.41
C LEU A 388 -22.46 -32.48 21.01
N ARG A 389 -22.61 -31.48 20.15
CA ARG A 389 -23.09 -30.15 20.54
C ARG A 389 -24.26 -29.74 19.67
N LEU A 390 -25.34 -29.28 20.29
CA LEU A 390 -26.49 -28.74 19.58
C LEU A 390 -26.25 -27.26 19.26
N GLY A 391 -26.22 -26.93 17.97
CA GLY A 391 -26.14 -25.56 17.48
C GLY A 391 -27.48 -24.82 17.59
N ARG A 392 -27.44 -23.48 17.54
CA ARG A 392 -28.65 -22.64 17.53
C ARG A 392 -29.44 -22.72 16.23
N ASP A 393 -28.79 -23.23 15.18
CA ASP A 393 -29.37 -23.61 13.89
C ASP A 393 -30.14 -24.95 13.95
N GLY A 394 -30.12 -25.65 15.09
CA GLY A 394 -30.80 -26.93 15.29
C GLY A 394 -30.03 -28.14 14.78
N LEU A 395 -28.79 -27.97 14.31
CA LEU A 395 -27.93 -29.08 13.87
C LEU A 395 -27.07 -29.61 15.02
N TRP A 396 -26.79 -30.91 14.98
CA TRP A 396 -25.82 -31.57 15.83
C TRP A 396 -24.45 -31.54 15.20
N TYR A 397 -23.48 -31.04 15.96
CA TYR A 397 -22.08 -30.94 15.61
C TYR A 397 -21.28 -31.98 16.39
N GLY A 398 -20.43 -32.73 15.68
CA GLY A 398 -19.58 -33.76 16.25
C GLY A 398 -18.21 -33.24 16.66
N TYR A 399 -17.70 -33.69 17.80
CA TYR A 399 -16.38 -33.32 18.32
C TYR A 399 -15.66 -34.54 18.90
N ILE A 400 -14.33 -34.54 18.77
CA ILE A 400 -13.42 -35.51 19.37
C ILE A 400 -12.36 -34.82 20.22
N SER A 401 -11.88 -35.50 21.25
CA SER A 401 -10.73 -35.05 22.05
C SER A 401 -9.96 -36.26 22.57
N ASP A 402 -8.71 -36.05 22.99
CA ASP A 402 -8.00 -37.06 23.74
C ASP A 402 -8.62 -37.20 25.15
N PRO A 403 -8.76 -38.42 25.69
CA PRO A 403 -9.36 -38.61 27.01
C PRO A 403 -8.69 -37.76 28.10
N GLY A 404 -9.48 -36.95 28.80
CA GLY A 404 -9.01 -36.08 29.89
C GLY A 404 -8.40 -34.74 29.44
N ARG A 405 -8.39 -34.45 28.14
CA ARG A 405 -8.10 -33.11 27.60
C ARG A 405 -9.41 -32.35 27.38
N ASP A 406 -9.37 -31.02 27.44
CA ASP A 406 -10.50 -30.16 27.06
C ASP A 406 -10.29 -29.55 25.66
N ASP A 407 -9.64 -30.32 24.79
CA ASP A 407 -9.20 -29.89 23.45
C ASP A 407 -10.11 -30.51 22.39
N TRP A 408 -11.35 -30.02 22.30
CA TRP A 408 -12.38 -30.55 21.41
C TRP A 408 -12.20 -30.12 19.96
N TRP A 409 -11.91 -31.06 19.07
CA TRP A 409 -11.77 -30.84 17.64
C TRP A 409 -13.06 -31.20 16.89
N PRO A 410 -13.63 -30.28 16.11
CA PRO A 410 -14.84 -30.53 15.32
C PRO A 410 -14.53 -31.55 14.21
N THR A 411 -15.45 -32.47 13.98
CA THR A 411 -15.27 -33.56 13.00
C THR A 411 -16.61 -34.10 12.50
N GLY A 412 -16.57 -34.79 11.36
CA GLY A 412 -17.76 -35.35 10.72
C GLY A 412 -18.65 -34.30 10.05
N THR A 413 -19.84 -34.72 9.63
CA THR A 413 -20.82 -33.85 8.95
C THR A 413 -21.94 -33.48 9.92
N PRO A 414 -22.25 -32.18 10.12
CA PRO A 414 -23.38 -31.77 10.95
C PRO A 414 -24.72 -32.26 10.39
N GLY A 415 -25.67 -32.53 11.27
CA GLY A 415 -26.97 -33.08 10.84
C GLY A 415 -28.08 -32.96 11.89
N LEU A 416 -29.31 -33.18 11.47
CA LEU A 416 -30.49 -33.11 12.34
C LEU A 416 -30.61 -34.34 13.26
N ASP A 417 -30.12 -35.49 12.84
CA ASP A 417 -30.18 -36.73 13.60
C ASP A 417 -28.92 -36.92 14.47
N PRO A 418 -29.04 -36.83 15.81
CA PRO A 418 -27.91 -37.03 16.71
C PRO A 418 -27.31 -38.45 16.63
N VAL A 419 -28.10 -39.47 16.29
CA VAL A 419 -27.60 -40.84 16.17
C VAL A 419 -26.67 -40.98 14.97
N ALA A 420 -27.11 -40.51 13.79
CA ALA A 420 -26.27 -40.50 12.60
C ALA A 420 -24.97 -39.71 12.81
N VAL A 421 -25.05 -38.51 13.40
CA VAL A 421 -23.86 -37.67 13.66
C VAL A 421 -22.91 -38.35 14.64
N PHE A 422 -23.42 -38.92 15.74
CA PHE A 422 -22.59 -39.58 16.74
C PHE A 422 -21.98 -40.89 16.24
N GLY A 423 -22.75 -41.69 15.48
CA GLY A 423 -22.29 -42.95 14.89
C GLY A 423 -21.19 -42.75 13.86
N ALA A 424 -21.14 -41.60 13.19
CA ALA A 424 -20.09 -41.25 12.24
C ALA A 424 -18.79 -40.77 12.90
N LEU A 425 -18.76 -40.53 14.22
CA LEU A 425 -17.57 -40.06 14.91
C LEU A 425 -16.50 -41.18 15.00
N PRO A 426 -15.23 -40.88 14.66
CA PRO A 426 -14.14 -41.83 14.82
C PRO A 426 -13.95 -42.17 16.31
N GLY A 427 -13.68 -43.45 16.61
CA GLY A 427 -13.61 -43.98 17.98
C GLY A 427 -14.75 -44.92 18.38
N GLY A 428 -15.65 -45.25 17.45
CA GLY A 428 -16.70 -46.27 17.63
C GLY A 428 -16.30 -47.64 17.09
N GLY A 429 -15.31 -48.30 17.71
CA GLY A 429 -15.11 -49.74 17.54
C GLY A 429 -16.01 -50.49 18.53
N ALA A 430 -16.76 -51.47 18.01
CA ALA A 430 -17.26 -52.59 18.80
C ALA A 430 -16.09 -53.43 19.34
#